data_AF-A0A842QBI3-F1
#
_entry.id   AF-A0A842QBI3-F1
#
_cell.length_a   1.000
_cell.length_b   1.000
_cell.length_c   1.000
_cell.angle_alpha   90.00
_cell.angle_beta   90.00
_cell.angle_gamma   90.00
#
_symmetry.space_group_name_H-M   'P 1'
#
loop_
_entity.id
_entity.type
_entity.pdbx_description
1 polymer ?
#
loop_
_entity_poly.entity_id
_entity_poly.type
_entity_poly.pdbx_seq_one_letter_code
_entity_poly.pdbx_strand_id
1 'polypeptide(L)'
;MERCFIFKPCKADDSFKLVPKCKVDREKLVKNIVGELNGEIVANTSFITIVKIGKIKITVSKKGEIIVRNVNDSDMEILSTKIMRLV
;
A
#
# COMPACT_ATOMS: atom_id res chain seq x y z
N MET A 1 -16.21 11.31 -6.34
CA MET A 1 -15.46 10.74 -5.19
C MET A 1 -14.09 11.38 -5.15
N GLU A 2 -13.79 12.20 -4.15
CA GLU A 2 -12.42 12.65 -3.92
C GLU A 2 -11.54 11.45 -3.58
N ARG A 3 -10.42 11.27 -4.28
CA ARG A 3 -9.49 10.18 -3.99
C ARG A 3 -8.85 10.45 -2.63
N CYS A 4 -9.07 9.57 -1.63
CA CYS A 4 -8.46 9.69 -0.30
C CYS A 4 -6.93 9.57 -0.34
N PHE A 5 -6.32 9.23 -1.49
CA PHE A 5 -4.87 9.13 -1.67
C PHE A 5 -4.36 9.93 -2.87
N ILE A 6 -3.12 10.40 -2.73
CA ILE A 6 -2.30 10.95 -3.81
C ILE A 6 -1.29 9.88 -4.24
N PHE A 7 -1.32 9.50 -5.51
CA PHE A 7 -0.30 8.64 -6.11
C PHE A 7 0.98 9.43 -6.37
N LYS A 8 2.12 8.87 -5.97
CA LYS A 8 3.45 9.39 -6.27
C LYS A 8 4.33 8.24 -6.79
N PRO A 9 4.65 8.20 -8.09
CA PRO A 9 5.59 7.22 -8.61
C PRO A 9 7.00 7.53 -8.06
N CYS A 10 7.75 6.51 -7.70
CA CYS A 10 9.13 6.66 -7.23
C CYS A 10 10.08 6.34 -8.38
N LYS A 11 10.84 7.34 -8.85
CA LYS A 11 11.67 7.22 -10.05
C LYS A 11 12.88 6.26 -9.95
N ALA A 12 13.15 5.70 -8.77
CA ALA A 12 14.45 5.08 -8.45
C ALA A 12 14.39 3.60 -8.07
N ASP A 13 13.21 3.03 -7.91
CA ASP A 13 13.01 1.62 -7.56
C ASP A 13 11.62 1.28 -8.06
N ASP A 14 11.41 0.14 -8.72
CA ASP A 14 10.12 -0.40 -9.18
C ASP A 14 9.04 -0.33 -8.08
N SER A 15 8.48 0.86 -7.86
CA SER A 15 7.83 1.25 -6.62
C SER A 15 7.02 2.52 -6.76
N PHE A 16 6.00 2.62 -5.92
CA PHE A 16 5.17 3.81 -5.82
C PHE A 16 4.74 4.04 -4.38
N LYS A 17 4.35 5.29 -4.11
CA LYS A 17 3.82 5.72 -2.83
C LYS A 17 2.38 6.23 -2.98
N LEU A 18 1.51 5.83 -2.06
CA LEU A 18 0.18 6.40 -1.86
C LEU A 18 0.19 7.19 -0.56
N VAL A 19 -0.09 8.49 -0.65
CA VAL A 19 -0.15 9.39 0.50
C VAL A 19 -1.61 9.72 0.81
N PRO A 20 -2.13 9.41 2.01
CA PRO A 20 -3.51 9.72 2.34
C PRO A 20 -3.72 11.23 2.50
N LYS A 21 -4.87 11.73 2.06
CA LYS A 21 -5.36 13.10 2.29
C LYS A 21 -6.19 13.23 3.58
N CYS A 22 -6.63 12.09 4.11
CA CYS A 22 -7.59 11.92 5.19
C CYS A 22 -6.96 11.04 6.28
N LYS A 23 -7.51 11.05 7.51
CA LYS A 23 -7.07 10.11 8.54
C LYS A 23 -7.49 8.68 8.13
N VAL A 24 -6.53 7.77 8.06
CA VAL A 24 -6.77 6.37 7.69
C VAL A 24 -6.57 5.47 8.90
N ASP A 25 -7.49 4.54 9.11
CA ASP A 25 -7.32 3.46 10.08
C ASP A 25 -6.32 2.43 9.54
N ARG A 26 -5.13 2.39 10.14
CA ARG A 26 -4.06 1.48 9.72
C ARG A 26 -4.47 0.01 9.83
N GLU A 27 -5.15 -0.37 10.91
CA GLU A 27 -5.47 -1.78 11.14
C GLU A 27 -6.51 -2.28 10.14
N LYS A 28 -7.54 -1.46 9.89
CA LYS A 28 -8.53 -1.75 8.86
C LYS A 28 -7.88 -1.83 7.47
N LEU A 29 -7.01 -0.86 7.13
CA LEU A 29 -6.29 -0.85 5.86
C LEU A 29 -5.42 -2.11 5.67
N VAL A 30 -4.65 -2.50 6.69
CA VAL A 30 -3.81 -3.69 6.63
C VAL A 30 -4.67 -4.95 6.48
N LYS A 31 -5.77 -5.09 7.24
CA LYS A 31 -6.71 -6.22 7.11
C LYS A 31 -7.27 -6.32 5.69
N ASN A 32 -7.70 -5.19 5.12
CA ASN A 32 -8.22 -5.15 3.75
C ASN A 32 -7.15 -5.53 2.72
N ILE A 33 -5.91 -5.03 2.86
CA ILE A 33 -4.79 -5.39 1.98
C ILE A 33 -4.50 -6.89 2.06
N VAL A 34 -4.44 -7.46 3.27
CA VAL A 34 -4.17 -8.89 3.48
C VAL A 34 -5.28 -9.74 2.87
N GLY A 35 -6.54 -9.41 3.10
CA GLY A 35 -7.69 -10.17 2.59
C GLY A 35 -7.85 -10.11 1.08
N GLU A 36 -7.79 -8.90 0.50
CA GLU A 36 -8.08 -8.68 -0.92
C GLU A 36 -6.91 -9.01 -1.84
N LEU A 37 -5.67 -8.87 -1.35
CA LEU A 37 -4.47 -9.14 -2.13
C LEU A 37 -3.77 -10.44 -1.73
N ASN A 38 -4.40 -11.23 -0.83
CA ASN A 38 -3.87 -12.48 -0.31
C ASN A 38 -2.41 -12.34 0.21
N GLY A 39 -2.17 -11.28 0.98
CA GLY A 39 -0.84 -10.91 1.46
C GLY A 39 -0.51 -11.46 2.84
N GLU A 40 0.77 -11.70 3.11
CA GLU A 40 1.27 -12.18 4.41
C GLU A 40 1.90 -11.02 5.20
N ILE A 41 1.53 -10.87 6.48
CA ILE A 41 2.18 -9.89 7.36
C ILE A 41 3.53 -10.45 7.82
N VAL A 42 4.63 -9.86 7.34
CA VAL A 42 5.99 -10.28 7.69
C VAL A 42 6.64 -9.43 8.77
N ALA A 43 6.09 -8.24 9.03
CA ALA A 43 6.48 -7.41 10.16
C ALA A 43 5.32 -6.51 10.58
N ASN A 44 5.06 -6.41 11.88
CA ASN A 44 4.05 -5.52 12.42
C ASN A 44 4.59 -4.80 13.65
N THR A 45 4.96 -3.54 13.49
CA THR A 45 5.52 -2.69 14.55
C THR A 45 4.56 -1.54 14.86
N SER A 46 4.88 -0.73 15.87
CA SER A 46 4.13 0.49 16.20
C SER A 46 4.20 1.57 15.11
N PHE A 47 5.21 1.52 14.22
CA PHE A 47 5.43 2.55 13.20
C PHE A 47 5.07 2.09 11.78
N ILE A 48 5.30 0.82 11.47
CA ILE A 48 5.06 0.26 10.14
C ILE A 48 4.52 -1.17 10.23
N THR A 49 3.73 -1.54 9.25
CA THR A 49 3.35 -2.92 8.95
C THR A 49 3.83 -3.25 7.55
N ILE A 50 4.46 -4.40 7.38
CA ILE A 50 4.97 -4.89 6.10
C ILE A 50 4.16 -6.11 5.71
N VAL A 51 3.53 -6.04 4.55
CA VAL A 51 2.78 -7.12 3.91
C VAL A 51 3.55 -7.56 2.66
N LYS A 52 3.71 -8.87 2.48
CA LYS A 52 4.38 -9.47 1.32
C LYS A 52 3.34 -10.20 0.46
N ILE A 53 3.40 -9.98 -0.85
CA ILE A 53 2.54 -10.64 -1.84
C ILE A 53 3.47 -11.15 -2.94
N GLY A 54 3.85 -12.43 -2.88
CA GLY A 54 4.89 -12.98 -3.75
C GLY A 54 6.20 -12.20 -3.63
N LYS A 55 6.60 -11.50 -4.71
CA LYS A 55 7.80 -10.63 -4.75
C LYS A 55 7.52 -9.18 -4.32
N ILE A 56 6.26 -8.76 -4.33
CA ILE A 56 5.83 -7.39 -4.00
C ILE A 56 5.88 -7.19 -2.48
N LYS A 57 6.39 -6.04 -2.06
CA LYS A 57 6.45 -5.63 -0.65
C LYS A 57 5.64 -4.35 -0.44
N ILE A 58 4.57 -4.45 0.33
CA ILE A 58 3.72 -3.32 0.71
C ILE A 58 4.07 -2.91 2.15
N THR A 59 4.48 -1.65 2.33
CA THR A 59 4.73 -1.06 3.65
C THR A 59 3.63 -0.07 3.96
N VAL A 60 2.91 -0.26 5.06
CA VAL A 60 1.89 0.66 5.56
C VAL A 60 2.43 1.33 6.82
N SER A 61 2.54 2.66 6.80
CA SER A 61 3.01 3.44 7.94
C SER A 61 1.90 3.70 8.96
N LYS A 62 2.28 4.13 10.17
CA LYS A 62 1.37 4.63 11.22
C LYS A 62 0.44 5.75 10.73
N LYS A 63 0.89 6.55 9.76
CA LYS A 63 0.11 7.65 9.17
C LYS A 63 -0.82 7.19 8.04
N GLY A 64 -0.82 5.90 7.70
CA GLY A 64 -1.59 5.36 6.58
C GLY A 64 -0.93 5.54 5.21
N GLU A 65 0.30 6.07 5.14
CA GLU A 65 1.07 6.07 3.89
C GLU A 65 1.40 4.63 3.47
N ILE A 66 1.25 4.36 2.18
CA ILE A 66 1.51 3.04 1.60
C ILE A 66 2.68 3.16 0.63
N ILE A 67 3.69 2.33 0.78
CA ILE A 67 4.83 2.22 -0.13
C ILE A 67 4.82 0.80 -0.68
N VAL A 68 4.69 0.67 -1.99
CA VAL A 68 4.73 -0.62 -2.68
C VAL A 68 6.06 -0.72 -3.42
N ARG A 69 6.81 -1.80 -3.21
CA ARG A 69 8.10 -2.06 -3.87
C ARG A 69 8.09 -3.37 -4.64
N ASN A 70 9.01 -3.50 -5.59
CA ASN A 70 9.18 -4.64 -6.51
C ASN A 70 7.93 -4.87 -7.37
N VAL A 71 7.36 -3.79 -7.91
CA VAL A 71 6.18 -3.81 -8.77
C VAL A 71 6.55 -3.37 -10.18
N ASN A 72 6.29 -4.22 -11.16
CA ASN A 72 6.52 -3.89 -12.56
C ASN A 72 5.62 -2.72 -12.99
N ASP A 73 6.06 -1.94 -13.96
CA ASP A 73 5.31 -0.79 -14.50
C ASP A 73 3.88 -1.15 -14.93
N SER A 74 3.70 -2.31 -15.58
CA SER A 74 2.38 -2.80 -16.04
C SER A 74 1.41 -3.08 -14.89
N ASP A 75 1.91 -3.47 -13.72
CA ASP A 75 1.10 -3.84 -12.56
C ASP A 75 0.86 -2.65 -11.63
N MET A 76 1.64 -1.58 -11.79
CA MET A 76 1.66 -0.43 -10.90
C MET A 76 0.31 0.30 -10.86
N GLU A 77 -0.29 0.54 -12.03
CA GLU A 77 -1.58 1.23 -12.14
C GLU A 77 -2.73 0.39 -11.57
N ILE A 78 -2.74 -0.92 -11.87
CA ILE A 78 -3.74 -1.87 -11.37
C ILE A 78 -3.67 -1.98 -9.85
N LEU A 79 -2.47 -2.18 -9.30
CA LEU A 79 -2.27 -2.34 -7.87
C LEU A 79 -2.60 -1.05 -7.12
N SER A 80 -2.19 0.10 -7.65
CA SER A 80 -2.50 1.40 -7.05
C SER A 80 -4.01 1.64 -6.99
N THR A 81 -4.73 1.33 -8.07
CA THR A 81 -6.20 1.45 -8.13
C THR A 81 -6.90 0.50 -7.16
N LYS A 82 -6.45 -0.76 -7.07
CA LYS A 82 -6.97 -1.72 -6.10
C LYS A 82 -6.80 -1.19 -4.68
N ILE A 83 -5.57 -0.81 -4.30
CA ILE A 83 -5.27 -0.35 -2.94
C ILE A 83 -6.04 0.92 -2.58
N MET A 84 -6.20 1.87 -3.51
CA MET A 84 -6.98 3.08 -3.27
C MET A 84 -8.47 2.81 -2.98
N ARG A 85 -9.01 1.67 -3.41
CA ARG A 85 -10.40 1.26 -3.14
C ARG A 85 -10.58 0.55 -1.80
N LEU A 86 -9.48 0.16 -1.13
CA LEU A 86 -9.51 -0.60 0.12
C LEU A 86 -9.70 0.29 1.37
N VAL A 87 -9.90 1.60 1.19
CA VAL A 87 -9.88 2.58 2.28
C VAL A 87 -11.26 3.19 2.48
#